data_AF-A0A7S1XVE8-F1
#
_entry.id   AF-A0A7S1XVE8-F1
#
_cell.length_a   1.000
_cell.length_b   1.000
_cell.length_c   1.000
_cell.angle_alpha   90.00
_cell.angle_beta   90.00
_cell.angle_gamma   90.00
#
_symmetry.space_group_name_H-M   'P 1'
#
loop_
_entity.id
_entity.type
_entity.pdbx_description
1 polymer ?
#
loop_
_entity_poly.entity_id
_entity_poly.type
_entity_poly.pdbx_seq_one_letter_code
_entity_poly.pdbx_strand_id
1 'polypeptide(L)'
;GGARRAASALGATGAVEVEYCPGCKWQLRAGWLAQELLQTFGEDLESVAIVPSKGDAGTFEVRVDGAVVWSRAAEGHFPEAKELKRRVRDVIAPDRGLGHIDSTSGVRMSARAGRIARRALRRSLLCLSPLSNTQC
;
A
#
# COMPACT_ATOMS: atom_id res chain seq x y z
N GLY A 1 -22.17 -21.11 19.63
CA GLY A 1 -23.32 -20.43 18.99
C GLY A 1 -23.73 -19.27 19.85
N GLY A 2 -23.90 -18.06 19.28
CA GLY A 2 -24.39 -16.90 20.03
C GLY A 2 -23.98 -15.52 19.51
N ALA A 3 -22.88 -15.38 18.74
CA ALA A 3 -22.41 -14.07 18.26
C ALA A 3 -22.74 -13.77 16.78
N ARG A 4 -23.62 -14.57 16.15
CA ARG A 4 -23.94 -14.45 14.71
C ARG A 4 -25.05 -13.45 14.37
N ARG A 5 -25.58 -12.69 15.33
CA ARG A 5 -26.69 -11.74 15.08
C ARG A 5 -26.60 -10.52 15.99
N ALA A 6 -25.62 -9.65 15.74
CA ALA A 6 -25.66 -8.27 16.24
C ALA A 6 -24.76 -7.33 15.42
N ALA A 7 -24.78 -7.44 14.09
CA ALA A 7 -24.30 -6.38 13.20
C ALA A 7 -24.85 -6.59 11.79
N SER A 8 -26.09 -6.17 11.55
CA SER A 8 -26.38 -5.51 10.28
C SER A 8 -27.71 -4.78 10.37
N ALA A 9 -27.61 -3.47 10.49
CA ALA A 9 -28.52 -2.54 9.87
C ALA A 9 -27.62 -1.40 9.38
N LEU A 10 -27.14 -1.52 8.12
CA LEU A 10 -26.24 -0.59 7.40
C LEU A 10 -24.75 -0.61 7.81
N GLY A 11 -24.20 -1.77 8.17
CA GLY A 11 -22.77 -1.95 8.46
C GLY A 11 -22.07 -2.86 7.44
N ALA A 12 -20.76 -2.63 7.23
CA ALA A 12 -19.91 -3.44 6.36
C ALA A 12 -20.01 -4.94 6.72
N THR A 13 -20.38 -5.77 5.76
CA THR A 13 -20.45 -7.24 5.88
C THR A 13 -19.08 -7.89 5.81
N GLY A 14 -18.06 -7.18 5.30
CA GLY A 14 -16.74 -7.74 5.08
C GLY A 14 -16.71 -8.73 3.91
N ALA A 15 -17.57 -8.54 2.91
CA ALA A 15 -17.51 -9.28 1.67
C ALA A 15 -16.49 -8.64 0.73
N VAL A 16 -15.41 -9.36 0.43
CA VAL A 16 -14.34 -8.87 -0.44
C VAL A 16 -14.48 -9.47 -1.83
N GLU A 17 -14.35 -8.64 -2.86
CA GLU A 17 -14.23 -9.07 -4.25
C GLU A 17 -12.89 -8.65 -4.82
N VAL A 18 -12.14 -9.61 -5.38
CA VAL A 18 -10.92 -9.36 -6.16
C VAL A 18 -11.24 -9.58 -7.63
N GLU A 19 -11.57 -8.51 -8.34
CA GLU A 19 -11.86 -8.54 -9.77
C GLU A 19 -10.57 -8.47 -10.58
N TYR A 20 -10.39 -9.37 -11.54
CA TYR A 20 -9.16 -9.45 -12.35
C TYR A 20 -9.43 -9.71 -13.83
N CYS A 21 -8.54 -9.21 -14.68
CA CYS A 21 -8.48 -9.52 -16.12
C CYS A 21 -8.05 -10.98 -16.38
N PRO A 22 -8.92 -11.85 -16.94
CA PRO A 22 -8.56 -13.25 -17.21
C PRO A 22 -7.54 -13.39 -18.35
N GLY A 23 -7.61 -12.53 -19.36
CA GLY A 23 -6.67 -12.51 -20.49
C GLY A 23 -5.24 -12.17 -20.07
N CYS A 24 -5.09 -11.40 -18.99
CA CYS A 24 -3.80 -10.93 -18.46
C CYS A 24 -3.10 -11.98 -17.57
N LYS A 25 -3.75 -13.11 -17.31
CA LYS A 25 -3.26 -14.21 -16.47
C LYS A 25 -2.96 -13.82 -15.01
N TRP A 26 -3.73 -12.90 -14.45
CA TRP A 26 -3.53 -12.42 -13.06
C TRP A 26 -4.28 -13.20 -11.98
N GLN A 27 -4.95 -14.32 -12.33
CA GLN A 27 -5.66 -15.19 -11.39
C GLN A 27 -4.80 -15.65 -10.20
N LEU A 28 -3.51 -15.92 -10.42
CA LEU A 28 -2.61 -16.36 -9.34
C LEU A 28 -2.35 -15.25 -8.33
N ARG A 29 -2.21 -14.01 -8.81
CA ARG A 29 -2.04 -12.85 -7.93
C ARG A 29 -3.32 -12.55 -7.16
N ALA A 30 -4.47 -12.62 -7.82
CA ALA A 30 -5.77 -12.48 -7.16
C ALA A 30 -5.95 -13.55 -6.06
N GLY A 31 -5.63 -14.80 -6.37
CA GLY A 31 -5.68 -15.91 -5.42
C GLY A 31 -4.74 -15.76 -4.23
N TRP A 32 -3.50 -15.32 -4.47
CA TRP A 32 -2.56 -15.07 -3.38
C TRP A 32 -3.04 -13.95 -2.45
N LEU A 33 -3.52 -12.83 -2.98
CA LEU A 33 -4.07 -11.74 -2.16
C LEU A 33 -5.32 -12.17 -1.39
N ALA A 34 -6.17 -13.00 -1.98
CA ALA A 34 -7.31 -13.57 -1.28
C ALA A 34 -6.88 -14.43 -0.07
N GLN A 35 -5.86 -15.27 -0.23
CA GLN A 35 -5.29 -16.05 0.87
C GLN A 35 -4.69 -15.16 1.96
N GLU A 36 -3.95 -14.12 1.59
CA GLU A 36 -3.37 -13.16 2.54
C GLU A 36 -4.45 -12.45 3.39
N LEU A 37 -5.59 -12.12 2.78
CA LEU A 37 -6.73 -11.51 3.48
C LEU A 37 -7.40 -12.51 4.42
N LEU A 38 -7.70 -13.72 3.95
CA LEU A 38 -8.31 -14.78 4.76
C LEU A 38 -7.42 -15.17 5.95
N GLN A 39 -6.11 -15.21 5.77
CA GLN A 39 -5.17 -15.49 6.85
C GLN A 39 -5.16 -14.39 7.93
N THR A 40 -5.48 -13.15 7.57
CA THR A 40 -5.41 -11.98 8.48
C THR A 40 -6.75 -11.68 9.14
N PHE A 41 -7.84 -11.85 8.39
CA PHE A 41 -9.20 -11.41 8.74
C PHE A 41 -10.22 -12.54 8.71
N GLY A 42 -9.80 -13.80 8.81
CA GLY A 42 -10.68 -14.97 8.64
C GLY A 42 -11.89 -15.05 9.57
N GLU A 43 -11.87 -14.35 10.71
CA GLU A 43 -13.02 -14.24 11.62
C GLU A 43 -13.90 -13.00 11.36
N ASP A 44 -13.37 -12.00 10.62
CA ASP A 44 -14.02 -10.70 10.38
C ASP A 44 -14.65 -10.62 8.97
N LEU A 45 -14.16 -11.40 8.01
CA LEU A 45 -14.66 -11.42 6.64
C LEU A 45 -15.79 -12.43 6.48
N GLU A 46 -16.87 -12.01 5.82
CA GLU A 46 -17.92 -12.93 5.38
C GLU A 46 -17.44 -13.81 4.22
N SER A 47 -16.75 -13.21 3.25
CA SER A 47 -16.26 -13.93 2.07
C SER A 47 -15.12 -13.19 1.37
N VAL A 48 -14.35 -13.94 0.58
CA VAL A 48 -13.42 -13.39 -0.41
C VAL A 48 -13.67 -14.08 -1.74
N ALA A 49 -14.24 -13.35 -2.68
CA ALA A 49 -14.55 -13.82 -4.02
C ALA A 49 -13.46 -13.39 -5.01
N ILE A 50 -13.04 -14.30 -5.88
CA ILE A 50 -12.15 -14.00 -7.01
C ILE A 50 -13.01 -13.93 -8.27
N VAL A 51 -13.13 -12.74 -8.85
CA VAL A 51 -14.12 -12.45 -9.90
C VAL A 51 -13.42 -12.21 -11.24
N PRO A 52 -13.64 -13.06 -12.26
CA PRO A 52 -13.20 -12.76 -13.62
C PRO A 52 -13.92 -11.53 -14.17
N SER A 53 -13.19 -10.49 -14.57
CA SER A 53 -13.78 -9.32 -15.22
C SER A 53 -14.36 -9.68 -16.59
N LYS A 54 -15.52 -9.11 -16.92
CA LYS A 54 -16.27 -9.40 -18.18
C LYS A 54 -15.94 -8.46 -19.33
N GLY A 55 -15.39 -7.27 -19.06
CA GLY A 55 -15.34 -6.18 -20.06
C GLY A 55 -13.94 -5.63 -20.32
N ASP A 56 -13.12 -5.46 -19.28
CA ASP A 56 -11.98 -4.56 -19.36
C ASP A 56 -10.64 -5.32 -19.25
N ALA A 57 -9.84 -5.19 -20.32
CA ALA A 57 -8.47 -5.68 -20.31
C ALA A 57 -7.64 -4.86 -19.31
N GLY A 58 -6.85 -5.55 -18.48
CA GLY A 58 -6.00 -4.89 -17.50
C GLY A 58 -6.70 -4.49 -16.19
N THR A 59 -7.95 -4.91 -15.97
CA THR A 59 -8.66 -4.76 -14.70
C THR A 59 -7.97 -5.53 -13.58
N PHE A 60 -7.77 -4.83 -12.47
CA PHE A 60 -7.41 -5.42 -11.20
C PHE A 60 -7.95 -4.51 -10.09
N GLU A 61 -9.08 -4.86 -9.53
CA GLU A 61 -9.77 -4.08 -8.50
C GLU A 61 -10.08 -4.93 -7.28
N VAL A 62 -10.03 -4.30 -6.11
CA VAL A 62 -10.46 -4.92 -4.87
C VAL A 62 -11.60 -4.08 -4.30
N ARG A 63 -12.72 -4.73 -4.00
CA ARG A 63 -13.89 -4.11 -3.37
C ARG A 63 -14.17 -4.74 -2.02
N VAL A 64 -14.64 -3.94 -1.09
CA VAL A 64 -15.19 -4.38 0.20
C VAL A 64 -16.63 -3.88 0.25
N ASP A 65 -17.58 -4.80 0.34
CA ASP A 65 -19.02 -4.50 0.36
C ASP A 65 -19.46 -3.58 -0.80
N GLY A 66 -18.87 -3.83 -1.98
CA GLY A 66 -19.11 -3.06 -3.21
C GLY A 66 -18.30 -1.76 -3.33
N ALA A 67 -17.65 -1.27 -2.28
CA ALA A 67 -16.81 -0.09 -2.32
C ALA A 67 -15.37 -0.43 -2.78
N VAL A 68 -14.85 0.28 -3.79
CA VAL A 68 -13.49 0.08 -4.30
C VAL A 68 -12.46 0.56 -3.27
N VAL A 69 -11.64 -0.37 -2.76
CA VAL A 69 -10.52 -0.07 -1.86
C VAL A 69 -9.18 -0.06 -2.60
N TRP A 70 -9.12 -0.70 -3.77
CA TRP A 70 -7.96 -0.70 -4.66
C TRP A 70 -8.39 -0.73 -6.12
N SER A 71 -7.73 0.06 -6.97
CA SER A 71 -7.81 -0.08 -8.42
C SER A 71 -6.44 0.11 -9.05
N ARG A 72 -5.99 -0.88 -9.82
CA ARG A 72 -4.71 -0.78 -10.56
C ARG A 72 -4.71 0.36 -11.56
N ALA A 73 -5.86 0.71 -12.12
CA ALA A 73 -5.96 1.83 -13.05
C ALA A 73 -5.68 3.17 -12.35
N ALA A 74 -6.09 3.30 -11.09
CA ALA A 74 -5.84 4.51 -10.29
C ALA A 74 -4.41 4.55 -9.73
N GLU A 75 -3.90 3.42 -9.23
CA GLU A 75 -2.62 3.36 -8.53
C GLU A 75 -1.42 3.13 -9.47
N GLY A 76 -1.66 2.62 -10.69
CA GLY A 76 -0.60 2.31 -11.65
C GLY A 76 0.25 1.07 -11.32
N HIS A 77 0.02 0.43 -10.17
CA HIS A 77 0.70 -0.79 -9.75
C HIS A 77 -0.25 -1.78 -9.08
N PHE A 78 0.26 -2.97 -8.76
CA PHE A 78 -0.49 -3.97 -7.99
C PHE A 78 -0.34 -3.71 -6.50
N PRO A 79 -1.36 -4.02 -5.69
CA PRO A 79 -1.27 -3.80 -4.25
C PRO A 79 -0.26 -4.77 -3.65
N GLU A 80 0.55 -4.27 -2.71
CA GLU A 80 1.28 -5.12 -1.79
C GLU A 80 0.33 -5.65 -0.70
N ALA A 81 0.57 -6.87 -0.20
CA ALA A 81 -0.28 -7.47 0.82
C ALA A 81 -0.43 -6.59 2.07
N LYS A 82 0.67 -5.95 2.50
CA LYS A 82 0.68 -5.05 3.66
C LYS A 82 -0.26 -3.85 3.46
N GLU A 83 -0.25 -3.28 2.26
CA GLU A 83 -1.09 -2.14 1.92
C GLU A 83 -2.57 -2.54 1.81
N LEU A 84 -2.84 -3.63 1.11
CA LEU A 84 -4.21 -4.11 0.95
C LEU A 84 -4.85 -4.45 2.29
N LYS A 85 -4.09 -5.10 3.19
CA LYS A 85 -4.57 -5.42 4.55
C LYS A 85 -4.94 -4.16 5.33
N ARG A 86 -4.15 -3.09 5.26
CA ARG A 86 -4.50 -1.82 5.91
C ARG A 86 -5.80 -1.23 5.36
N ARG A 87 -5.91 -1.12 4.02
CA ARG A 87 -7.12 -0.55 3.39
C ARG A 87 -8.37 -1.36 3.69
N VAL A 88 -8.28 -2.69 3.70
CA VAL A 88 -9.40 -3.57 4.07
C VAL A 88 -9.76 -3.39 5.55
N ARG A 89 -8.78 -3.36 6.46
CA ARG A 89 -8.99 -3.13 7.89
C ARG A 89 -9.70 -1.80 8.13
N ASP A 90 -9.27 -0.74 7.47
CA ASP A 90 -9.85 0.61 7.65
C ASP A 90 -11.36 0.63 7.33
N VAL A 91 -11.85 -0.31 6.51
CA VAL A 91 -13.26 -0.47 6.17
C VAL A 91 -13.99 -1.42 7.14
N ILE A 92 -13.43 -2.59 7.44
CA ILE A 92 -14.16 -3.65 8.17
C ILE A 92 -13.97 -3.61 9.70
N ALA A 93 -12.84 -3.06 10.17
CA ALA A 93 -12.44 -3.10 11.57
C ALA A 93 -11.45 -1.96 11.89
N PRO A 94 -11.87 -0.68 11.81
CA PRO A 94 -10.98 0.48 11.88
C PRO A 94 -10.15 0.56 13.18
N ASP A 95 -10.72 0.09 14.29
CA ASP A 95 -10.05 0.10 15.60
C ASP A 95 -9.07 -1.06 15.81
N ARG A 96 -8.98 -2.02 14.87
CA ARG A 96 -8.10 -3.19 14.97
C ARG A 96 -6.67 -2.81 14.60
N GLY A 97 -5.73 -3.02 15.53
CA GLY A 97 -4.29 -2.95 15.23
C GLY A 97 -3.82 -4.18 14.43
N LEU A 98 -2.98 -3.99 13.42
CA LEU A 98 -2.36 -5.04 12.60
C LEU A 98 -0.88 -5.28 12.95
N GLY A 99 -0.40 -4.75 14.08
CA GLY A 99 0.97 -4.97 14.57
C GLY A 99 2.03 -4.45 13.59
N HIS A 100 2.93 -5.33 13.12
CA HIS A 100 4.02 -4.95 12.20
C HIS A 100 3.54 -4.41 10.84
N ILE A 101 2.28 -4.67 10.48
CA ILE A 101 1.65 -4.14 9.27
C ILE A 101 1.41 -2.63 9.39
N ASP A 102 1.18 -2.12 10.60
CA ASP A 102 0.99 -0.69 10.89
C ASP A 102 2.31 0.04 11.12
N SER A 103 3.36 -0.67 11.54
CA SER A 103 4.68 -0.07 11.66
C SER A 103 5.27 0.22 10.27
N THR A 104 5.53 1.49 9.97
CA THR A 104 6.37 1.89 8.83
C THR A 104 7.79 1.41 9.14
N SER A 105 8.16 0.22 8.66
CA SER A 105 9.54 -0.24 8.66
C SER A 105 10.33 0.51 7.58
N GLY A 106 10.44 1.83 7.75
CA GLY A 106 11.46 2.67 7.15
C GLY A 106 12.56 2.86 8.19
N VAL A 107 13.69 2.20 7.96
CA VAL A 107 15.04 2.47 8.49
C VAL A 107 15.11 3.48 9.65
N ARG A 108 15.56 3.02 10.83
CA ARG A 108 16.09 3.88 11.88
C ARG A 108 17.10 4.87 11.26
N MET A 109 16.81 6.17 11.26
CA MET A 109 17.83 7.19 11.00
C MET A 109 18.94 7.04 12.05
N SER A 110 20.05 6.42 11.67
CA SER A 110 21.28 6.49 12.46
C SER A 110 21.82 7.91 12.40
N ALA A 111 21.67 8.65 13.50
CA ALA A 111 22.24 9.98 13.71
C ALA A 111 23.79 9.97 13.86
N ARG A 112 24.50 9.14 13.08
CA ARG A 112 25.97 9.02 13.14
C ARG A 112 26.71 9.46 11.86
N ALA A 113 26.01 9.67 10.75
CA ALA A 113 26.62 10.09 9.47
C ALA A 113 26.84 11.62 9.33
N GLY A 114 26.34 12.45 10.26
CA GLY A 114 26.37 13.91 10.13
C GLY A 114 27.60 14.65 10.69
N ARG A 115 28.61 13.96 11.24
CA ARG A 115 29.74 14.61 11.96
C ARG A 115 31.08 14.66 11.22
N ILE A 116 31.28 13.94 10.12
CA ILE A 116 32.59 13.92 9.41
C ILE A 116 32.65 14.93 8.24
N ALA A 117 31.52 15.28 7.64
CA ALA A 117 31.48 16.15 6.44
C ALA A 117 31.59 17.66 6.70
N ARG A 118 31.65 18.14 7.95
CA ARG A 118 31.69 19.59 8.27
C ARG A 118 33.10 20.17 8.45
N ARG A 119 34.16 19.37 8.34
CA ARG A 119 35.55 19.84 8.57
C ARG A 119 36.33 20.18 7.28
N ALA A 120 35.81 19.86 6.10
CA ALA A 120 36.53 20.03 4.83
C ALA A 120 36.21 21.32 4.05
N LEU A 121 35.18 22.09 4.42
CA LEU A 121 34.69 23.24 3.65
C LEU A 121 35.05 24.63 4.22
N ARG A 122 36.11 24.74 5.02
CA ARG A 122 36.59 26.03 5.58
C ARG A 122 37.96 26.48 5.08
N ARG A 123 38.49 25.87 4.01
CA ARG A 123 39.85 26.17 3.51
C ARG A 123 39.95 26.62 2.05
N SER A 124 38.85 27.08 1.44
CA SER A 124 38.84 27.60 0.06
C SER A 124 38.17 28.97 -0.04
N LEU A 125 38.57 29.91 0.82
CA LEU A 125 38.07 31.29 0.85
C LEU A 125 39.22 32.31 0.94
N LEU A 126 40.32 32.03 0.24
CA LEU A 126 41.44 32.97 0.07
C LEU A 126 41.98 32.84 -1.35
N CYS A 127 41.43 33.65 -2.25
CA CYS A 127 42.10 34.31 -3.39
C CYS A 127 41.02 34.85 -4.35
N LEU A 128 40.27 35.85 -3.88
CA LEU A 128 39.72 36.85 -4.79
C LEU A 128 40.90 37.74 -5.22
N SER A 129 41.19 37.77 -6.52
CA SER A 129 41.73 38.96 -7.18
C SER A 129 41.16 39.01 -8.60
N PRO A 130 40.55 40.13 -9.03
CA PRO A 130 40.10 40.33 -10.40
C PRO A 130 41.23 40.97 -11.21
N LEU A 131 41.63 40.36 -12.32
CA LEU A 131 42.46 41.05 -13.32
C LEU A 131 41.91 40.76 -14.73
N SER A 132 41.17 41.77 -15.20
CA SER A 132 41.37 42.46 -16.46
C SER A 132 41.00 41.77 -17.78
N ASN A 133 40.15 42.52 -18.48
CA ASN A 133 39.53 42.29 -19.77
C ASN A 133 40.54 42.32 -20.94
N THR A 134 40.12 41.70 -22.04
CA THR A 134 40.78 41.48 -23.33
C THR A 134 41.07 42.76 -24.17
N GLN A 135 42.08 42.66 -25.07
CA GLN A 135 42.51 43.56 -26.19
C GLN A 135 43.39 44.76 -25.81
N CYS A 136 44.53 45.06 -26.46
CA CYS A 136 45.17 44.61 -27.72
C CYS A 136 46.58 44.04 -27.50
#